data_AF-A0A235BS43-F1
#
_entry.id   AF-A0A235BS43-F1
#
_cell.length_a   1.000
_cell.length_b   1.000
_cell.length_c   1.000
_cell.angle_alpha   90.00
_cell.angle_beta   90.00
_cell.angle_gamma   90.00
#
_symmetry.space_group_name_H-M   'P 1'
#
loop_
_entity.id
_entity.type
_entity.pdbx_description
1 polymer ?
#
loop_
_entity_poly.entity_id
_entity_poly.type
_entity_poly.pdbx_seq_one_letter_code
_entity_poly.pdbx_strand_id
1 'polypeptide(L)'
;MPTVKVRRSDGFHCFYCNGLVDENAEQCPNCGRRFAKTATQQRREPVPLSRKVKLAVHGRRRGYRFAVVVLLAVVVLLIVLFRHKGTSQPVLPKPAGAKPFYRILKSWDLPAKGLGRLGVVALVRPDMEQDSLQAVLDWVLYSMLEKYRHLKRRNLRVIWAYVLEDSTAPKSKWRAMAIWVDPKLPQSLRPAGIGGDAVKKGPIEYDFTNPVMS
;
A
#
# COMPACT_ATOMS: atom_id res chain seq x y z
N MET A 1 29.64 4.72 -51.71
CA MET A 1 28.21 4.40 -51.92
C MET A 1 27.35 5.60 -51.50
N PRO A 2 26.52 6.18 -52.38
CA PRO A 2 25.62 7.26 -52.03
C PRO A 2 24.51 6.78 -51.09
N THR A 3 24.00 7.67 -50.23
CA THR A 3 22.89 7.39 -49.31
C THR A 3 21.75 8.38 -49.53
N VAL A 4 20.56 8.08 -48.98
CA VAL A 4 19.37 8.93 -49.07
C VAL A 4 19.06 9.57 -47.72
N LYS A 5 18.45 10.76 -47.73
CA LYS A 5 17.90 11.42 -46.53
C LYS A 5 16.46 10.94 -46.31
N VAL A 6 16.11 10.59 -45.08
CA VAL A 6 14.73 10.23 -44.71
C VAL A 6 14.18 11.29 -43.78
N ARG A 7 13.00 11.84 -44.09
CA ARG A 7 12.32 12.82 -43.24
C ARG A 7 11.56 12.09 -42.12
N ARG A 8 11.80 12.50 -40.88
CA ARG A 8 11.07 12.07 -39.68
C ARG A 8 10.46 13.28 -38.98
N SER A 9 9.74 13.05 -37.89
CA SER A 9 9.05 14.10 -37.12
C SER A 9 10.00 15.14 -36.52
N ASP A 10 11.27 14.79 -36.32
CA ASP A 10 12.31 15.57 -35.66
C ASP A 10 13.38 16.13 -36.62
N GLY A 11 13.28 15.86 -37.94
CA GLY A 11 14.20 16.39 -38.95
C GLY A 11 14.54 15.39 -40.05
N PHE A 12 15.60 15.67 -40.81
CA PHE A 12 16.15 14.74 -41.79
C PHE A 12 17.22 13.86 -41.14
N HIS A 13 17.19 12.57 -41.45
CA HIS A 13 18.14 11.59 -40.93
C HIS A 13 18.86 10.88 -42.08
N CYS A 14 20.15 10.56 -41.86
CA CYS A 14 20.90 9.71 -42.79
C CYS A 14 20.35 8.28 -42.73
N PHE A 15 19.94 7.71 -43.86
CA PHE A 15 19.45 6.31 -43.90
C PHE A 15 20.46 5.29 -43.37
N TYR A 16 21.77 5.54 -43.55
CA TYR A 16 22.81 4.57 -43.21
C TYR A 16 23.17 4.55 -41.71
N CYS A 17 23.43 5.72 -41.12
CA CYS A 17 23.88 5.80 -39.72
C CYS A 17 22.82 6.37 -38.77
N ASN A 18 21.64 6.72 -39.28
CA ASN A 18 20.53 7.29 -38.52
C ASN A 18 20.90 8.56 -37.72
N GLY A 19 21.94 9.27 -38.14
CA GLY A 19 22.32 10.57 -37.57
C GLY A 19 21.47 11.69 -38.15
N LEU A 20 21.15 12.69 -37.32
CA LEU A 20 20.46 13.91 -37.74
C LEU A 20 21.33 14.67 -38.75
N VAL A 21 20.72 15.12 -39.83
CA VAL A 21 21.38 15.85 -40.92
C VAL A 21 20.57 17.05 -41.34
N ASP A 22 21.28 18.11 -41.73
CA ASP A 22 20.66 19.31 -42.28
C ASP A 22 19.98 19.02 -43.63
N GLU A 23 18.89 19.73 -43.93
CA GLU A 23 18.15 19.63 -45.19
C GLU A 23 19.04 19.92 -46.40
N ASN A 24 20.00 20.84 -46.27
CA ASN A 24 20.91 21.26 -47.34
C ASN A 24 22.26 20.52 -47.34
N ALA A 25 22.53 19.65 -46.36
CA ALA A 25 23.81 18.93 -46.30
C ALA A 25 24.03 18.01 -47.52
N GLU A 26 25.14 18.17 -48.24
CA GLU A 26 25.51 17.26 -49.35
C GLU A 26 26.16 15.95 -48.87
N GLN A 27 26.62 15.93 -47.61
CA GLN A 27 27.31 14.80 -46.99
C GLN A 27 26.88 14.64 -45.54
N CYS A 28 26.76 13.41 -45.05
CA CYS A 28 26.44 13.14 -43.66
C CYS A 28 27.66 13.45 -42.77
N PRO A 29 27.53 14.32 -41.74
CA PRO A 29 28.63 14.66 -40.85
C PRO A 29 29.06 13.47 -39.96
N ASN A 30 28.17 12.50 -39.73
CA ASN A 30 28.42 11.41 -38.80
C ASN A 30 29.04 10.17 -39.48
N CYS A 31 28.75 9.92 -40.76
CA CYS A 31 29.29 8.75 -41.47
C CYS A 31 30.04 9.07 -42.76
N GLY A 32 30.18 10.35 -43.11
CA GLY A 32 30.94 10.81 -44.27
C GLY A 32 30.34 10.39 -45.63
N ARG A 33 29.14 9.81 -45.69
CA ARG A 33 28.51 9.42 -46.97
C ARG A 33 27.86 10.61 -47.66
N ARG A 34 28.09 10.76 -48.96
CA ARG A 34 27.44 11.78 -49.81
C ARG A 34 25.98 11.41 -50.10
N PHE A 35 25.11 12.40 -50.08
CA PHE A 35 23.71 12.26 -50.46
C PHE A 35 23.54 12.35 -51.97
N ALA A 36 22.70 11.49 -52.54
CA ALA A 36 22.39 11.55 -53.97
C ALA A 36 21.61 12.84 -54.28
N LYS A 37 22.08 13.63 -55.26
CA LYS A 37 21.38 14.82 -55.74
C LYS A 37 20.15 14.38 -56.55
N THR A 38 18.96 14.63 -56.00
CA THR A 38 17.62 14.52 -56.61
C THR A 38 17.16 13.15 -57.13
N ALA A 39 16.27 12.53 -56.35
CA ALA A 39 15.07 11.91 -56.90
C ALA A 39 13.90 12.32 -55.99
N THR A 40 13.27 13.43 -56.33
CA THR A 40 12.01 13.90 -55.77
C THR A 40 11.01 12.75 -55.87
N GLN A 41 10.61 12.22 -54.73
CA GLN A 41 9.67 11.12 -54.63
C GLN A 41 8.40 11.50 -55.39
N GLN A 42 8.11 10.73 -56.45
CA GLN A 42 6.95 10.87 -57.31
C GLN A 42 5.69 11.18 -56.50
N ARG A 43 5.17 12.40 -56.68
CA ARG A 43 3.78 12.71 -56.38
C ARG A 43 2.95 11.87 -57.34
N ARG A 44 2.47 10.71 -56.89
CA ARG A 44 1.46 9.95 -57.64
C ARG A 44 0.25 10.85 -57.77
N GLU A 45 -0.12 11.21 -59.00
CA GLU A 45 -1.43 11.76 -59.29
C GLU A 45 -2.50 10.82 -58.71
N PRO A 46 -3.51 11.35 -58.01
CA PRO A 46 -4.62 10.52 -57.58
C PRO A 46 -5.43 10.11 -58.82
N VAL A 47 -5.30 8.84 -59.21
CA VAL A 47 -6.29 8.15 -60.05
C VAL A 47 -7.69 8.40 -59.45
N PRO A 48 -8.70 8.81 -60.23
CA PRO A 48 -10.02 9.09 -59.69
C PRO A 48 -10.63 7.81 -59.14
N LEU A 49 -10.52 7.64 -57.82
CA LEU A 49 -11.17 6.57 -57.08
C LEU A 49 -12.68 6.80 -57.15
N SER A 50 -13.34 5.85 -57.83
CA SER A 50 -14.77 5.74 -57.96
C SER A 50 -15.49 5.95 -56.62
N ARG A 51 -16.64 6.60 -56.72
CA ARG A 51 -17.51 7.17 -55.67
C ARG A 51 -17.89 6.22 -54.52
N LYS A 52 -17.59 4.92 -54.60
CA LYS A 52 -18.03 3.88 -53.65
C LYS A 52 -17.10 3.67 -52.45
N VAL A 53 -15.86 4.16 -52.45
CA VAL A 53 -14.89 3.86 -51.36
C VAL A 53 -14.85 4.91 -50.24
N LYS A 54 -15.32 6.15 -50.48
CA LYS A 54 -15.29 7.22 -49.46
C LYS A 54 -16.19 6.98 -48.24
N LEU A 55 -17.19 6.10 -48.33
CA LEU A 55 -18.11 5.82 -47.21
C LEU A 55 -17.55 4.85 -46.17
N ALA A 56 -16.56 4.01 -46.50
CA ALA A 56 -16.07 2.98 -45.58
C ALA A 56 -15.01 3.47 -44.57
N VAL A 57 -14.24 4.52 -44.90
CA VAL A 57 -13.07 4.92 -44.08
C VAL A 57 -13.44 5.93 -42.98
N HIS A 58 -14.50 6.72 -43.17
CA HIS A 58 -14.90 7.74 -42.18
C HIS A 58 -15.62 7.14 -40.95
N GLY A 59 -16.21 5.95 -41.07
CA GLY A 59 -16.83 5.23 -39.94
C GLY A 59 -15.83 4.67 -38.93
N ARG A 60 -14.59 4.37 -39.35
CA ARG A 60 -13.60 3.66 -38.53
C ARG A 60 -12.87 4.56 -37.51
N ARG A 61 -12.81 5.88 -37.71
CA ARG A 61 -12.16 6.83 -36.77
C ARG A 61 -13.03 7.24 -35.59
N ARG A 62 -14.36 7.23 -35.71
CA ARG A 62 -15.26 7.51 -34.56
C ARG A 62 -15.30 6.35 -33.58
N GLY A 63 -15.42 5.11 -34.08
CA GLY A 63 -15.44 3.92 -33.24
C GLY A 63 -14.20 3.78 -32.35
N TYR A 64 -13.02 4.16 -32.86
CA TYR A 64 -11.78 4.11 -32.10
C TYR A 64 -11.76 5.05 -30.89
N ARG A 65 -12.31 6.27 -31.01
CA ARG A 65 -12.39 7.21 -29.88
C ARG A 65 -13.37 6.73 -28.80
N PHE A 66 -14.51 6.18 -29.20
CA PHE A 66 -15.45 5.58 -28.25
C PHE A 66 -14.84 4.34 -27.57
N ALA A 67 -14.14 3.49 -28.32
CA ALA A 67 -13.45 2.33 -27.76
C ALA A 67 -12.41 2.73 -26.71
N VAL A 68 -11.60 3.77 -26.96
CA VAL A 68 -10.59 4.25 -25.99
C VAL A 68 -11.25 4.82 -24.73
N VAL A 69 -12.33 5.61 -24.86
CA VAL A 69 -13.05 6.16 -23.70
C VAL A 69 -13.71 5.05 -22.88
N VAL A 70 -14.32 4.06 -23.53
CA VAL A 70 -14.91 2.89 -22.86
C VAL A 70 -13.82 2.09 -22.16
N LEU A 71 -12.66 1.88 -22.80
CA LEU A 71 -11.56 1.13 -22.20
C LEU A 71 -10.98 1.87 -20.97
N LEU A 72 -10.81 3.19 -21.05
CA LEU A 72 -10.42 4.01 -19.90
C LEU A 72 -11.46 3.97 -18.78
N ALA A 73 -12.74 4.07 -19.10
CA ALA A 73 -13.82 3.96 -18.12
C ALA A 73 -13.83 2.57 -17.46
N VAL A 74 -13.61 1.50 -18.22
CA VAL A 74 -13.46 0.13 -17.70
C VAL A 74 -12.22 0.01 -16.83
N VAL A 75 -11.08 0.58 -17.21
CA VAL A 75 -9.86 0.58 -16.39
C VAL A 75 -10.07 1.34 -15.08
N VAL A 76 -10.72 2.51 -15.12
CA VAL A 76 -11.06 3.28 -13.91
C VAL A 76 -12.05 2.49 -13.04
N LEU A 77 -13.08 1.88 -13.65
CA LEU A 77 -14.04 1.03 -12.96
C LEU A 77 -13.36 -0.18 -12.32
N LEU A 78 -12.42 -0.82 -13.02
CA LEU A 78 -11.61 -1.91 -12.50
C LEU A 78 -10.71 -1.42 -11.36
N ILE A 79 -10.07 -0.25 -11.46
CA ILE A 79 -9.28 0.32 -10.37
C ILE A 79 -10.17 0.63 -9.15
N VAL A 80 -11.42 1.06 -9.35
CA VAL A 80 -12.37 1.32 -8.26
C VAL A 80 -12.89 0.02 -7.64
N LEU A 81 -13.23 -0.98 -8.46
CA LEU A 81 -13.75 -2.28 -8.02
C LEU A 81 -12.66 -3.16 -7.38
N PHE A 82 -11.46 -3.15 -7.96
CA PHE A 82 -10.28 -3.89 -7.51
C PHE A 82 -9.29 -3.01 -6.73
N ARG A 83 -9.70 -1.82 -6.29
CA ARG A 83 -8.94 -1.05 -5.28
C ARG A 83 -8.86 -1.93 -4.05
N HIS A 84 -7.71 -2.61 -3.90
CA HIS A 84 -7.47 -3.64 -2.89
C HIS A 84 -8.20 -3.34 -1.60
N LYS A 85 -9.33 -4.02 -1.39
CA LYS A 85 -10.02 -4.03 -0.10
C LYS A 85 -9.06 -4.70 0.87
N GLY A 86 -8.46 -3.88 1.71
CA GLY A 86 -7.93 -4.22 3.02
C GLY A 86 -6.97 -5.40 3.02
N THR A 87 -5.68 -5.10 3.13
CA THR A 87 -4.73 -6.00 3.77
C THR A 87 -5.41 -6.73 4.92
N SER A 88 -5.49 -8.06 4.82
CA SER A 88 -6.05 -8.92 5.86
C SER A 88 -5.37 -8.56 7.18
N GLN A 89 -6.15 -7.90 8.05
CA GLN A 89 -5.66 -7.47 9.35
C GLN A 89 -5.17 -8.72 10.11
N PRO A 90 -4.05 -8.61 10.82
CA PRO A 90 -3.54 -9.74 11.61
C PRO A 90 -4.63 -10.20 12.58
N VAL A 91 -4.90 -11.51 12.56
CA VAL A 91 -5.88 -12.14 13.42
C VAL A 91 -5.10 -12.69 14.61
N LEU A 92 -5.23 -12.05 15.77
CA LEU A 92 -4.91 -12.74 17.01
C LEU A 92 -5.94 -13.87 17.16
N PRO A 93 -5.52 -15.13 17.35
CA PRO A 93 -6.47 -16.22 17.57
C PRO A 93 -7.31 -15.90 18.81
N LYS A 94 -8.58 -16.34 18.80
CA LYS A 94 -9.42 -16.22 19.98
C LYS A 94 -8.75 -16.97 21.15
N PRO A 95 -8.60 -16.33 22.33
CA PRO A 95 -7.98 -16.97 23.47
C PRO A 95 -8.70 -18.26 23.86
N ALA A 96 -7.93 -19.27 24.27
CA ALA A 96 -8.49 -20.50 24.81
C ALA A 96 -9.06 -20.25 26.21
N GLY A 97 -10.19 -20.90 26.54
CA GLY A 97 -10.83 -20.79 27.85
C GLY A 97 -11.96 -19.75 27.93
N ALA A 98 -12.59 -19.67 29.09
CA ALA A 98 -13.67 -18.74 29.35
C ALA A 98 -13.15 -17.30 29.42
N LYS A 99 -13.97 -16.33 29.02
CA LYS A 99 -13.65 -14.92 29.14
C LYS A 99 -13.65 -14.52 30.63
N PRO A 100 -12.51 -14.12 31.22
CA PRO A 100 -12.49 -13.64 32.59
C PRO A 100 -13.24 -12.32 32.70
N PHE A 101 -13.72 -12.01 33.90
CA PHE A 101 -14.35 -10.72 34.16
C PHE A 101 -13.31 -9.60 34.20
N TYR A 102 -13.47 -8.60 33.34
CA TYR A 102 -12.71 -7.35 33.34
C TYR A 102 -13.58 -6.22 32.79
N ARG A 103 -13.25 -4.98 33.14
CA ARG A 103 -13.92 -3.78 32.63
C ARG A 103 -12.91 -2.88 31.93
N ILE A 104 -13.19 -2.48 30.69
CA ILE A 104 -12.36 -1.46 30.02
C ILE A 104 -12.66 -0.11 30.65
N LEU A 105 -11.66 0.49 31.29
CA LEU A 105 -11.76 1.83 31.88
C LEU A 105 -11.58 2.91 30.83
N LYS A 106 -10.55 2.77 29.99
CA LYS A 106 -10.18 3.78 29.01
C LYS A 106 -9.46 3.16 27.82
N SER A 107 -9.69 3.72 26.64
CA SER A 107 -8.87 3.46 25.45
C SER A 107 -8.58 4.77 24.73
N TRP A 108 -7.37 4.93 24.20
CA TRP A 108 -6.96 6.14 23.48
C TRP A 108 -6.02 5.81 22.33
N ASP A 109 -6.11 6.58 21.24
CA ASP A 109 -5.16 6.46 20.15
C ASP A 109 -3.80 7.04 20.58
N LEU A 110 -2.72 6.31 20.32
CA LEU A 110 -1.36 6.77 20.54
C LEU A 110 -0.86 7.51 19.30
N PRO A 111 -0.15 8.64 19.44
CA PRO A 111 0.32 9.42 18.31
C PRO A 111 1.37 8.63 17.52
N ALA A 112 1.05 8.30 16.27
CA ALA A 112 2.00 7.77 15.30
C ALA A 112 1.57 8.12 13.88
N LYS A 113 2.46 8.73 13.09
CA LYS A 113 2.16 9.14 11.70
C LYS A 113 1.76 7.93 10.86
N GLY A 114 0.48 7.84 10.48
CA GLY A 114 -0.05 6.81 9.59
C GLY A 114 -0.08 5.38 10.17
N LEU A 115 0.30 5.20 11.44
CA LEU A 115 0.35 3.89 12.10
C LEU A 115 -0.71 3.82 13.20
N GLY A 116 -1.65 2.89 13.09
CA GLY A 116 -2.66 2.69 14.14
C GLY A 116 -2.01 2.13 15.40
N ARG A 117 -1.93 2.94 16.45
CA ARG A 117 -1.48 2.54 17.79
C ARG A 117 -2.57 2.86 18.81
N LEU A 118 -2.80 1.95 19.74
CA LEU A 118 -3.86 2.06 20.73
C LEU A 118 -3.30 1.78 22.13
N GLY A 119 -3.64 2.63 23.09
CA GLY A 119 -3.53 2.33 24.52
C GLY A 119 -4.88 1.90 25.06
N VAL A 120 -4.90 0.87 25.91
CA VAL A 120 -6.10 0.41 26.61
C VAL A 120 -5.77 0.10 28.07
N VAL A 121 -6.67 0.49 28.95
CA VAL A 121 -6.62 0.22 30.39
C VAL A 121 -7.84 -0.61 30.76
N ALA A 122 -7.59 -1.75 31.39
CA ALA A 122 -8.59 -2.67 31.91
C ALA A 122 -8.50 -2.77 33.43
N LEU A 123 -9.66 -2.85 34.08
CA LEU A 123 -9.82 -3.11 35.51
C LEU A 123 -10.16 -4.57 35.74
N VAL A 124 -9.53 -5.15 36.76
CA VAL A 124 -9.73 -6.53 37.18
C VAL A 124 -9.99 -6.62 38.67
N ARG A 125 -10.46 -7.78 39.14
CA ARG A 125 -10.57 -8.05 40.57
C ARG A 125 -9.17 -8.04 41.20
N PRO A 126 -9.05 -7.59 42.47
CA PRO A 126 -7.79 -7.68 43.20
C PRO A 126 -7.34 -9.13 43.34
N ASP A 127 -6.04 -9.32 43.55
CA ASP A 127 -5.44 -10.62 43.90
C ASP A 127 -5.60 -11.73 42.86
N MET A 128 -5.71 -11.35 41.58
CA MET A 128 -5.64 -12.31 40.49
C MET A 128 -4.22 -12.86 40.32
N GLU A 129 -4.13 -14.18 40.16
CA GLU A 129 -2.89 -14.88 39.81
C GLU A 129 -2.38 -14.50 38.43
N GLN A 130 -1.08 -14.72 38.19
CA GLN A 130 -0.41 -14.36 36.95
C GLN A 130 -1.08 -15.00 35.70
N ASP A 131 -1.46 -16.27 35.75
CA ASP A 131 -2.13 -16.95 34.63
C ASP A 131 -3.50 -16.32 34.32
N SER A 132 -4.21 -15.92 35.37
CA SER A 132 -5.49 -15.23 35.23
C SER A 132 -5.32 -13.81 34.66
N LEU A 133 -4.26 -13.10 35.06
CA LEU A 133 -3.91 -11.79 34.48
C LEU A 133 -3.51 -11.92 33.01
N GLN A 134 -2.76 -12.97 32.64
CA GLN A 134 -2.42 -13.25 31.25
C GLN A 134 -3.68 -13.51 30.43
N ALA A 135 -4.61 -14.34 30.94
CA ALA A 135 -5.88 -14.59 30.27
C ALA A 135 -6.70 -13.30 30.07
N VAL A 136 -6.71 -12.39 31.05
CA VAL A 136 -7.34 -11.08 30.88
C VAL A 136 -6.68 -10.30 29.76
N LEU A 137 -5.35 -10.20 29.73
CA LEU A 137 -4.61 -9.49 28.70
C LEU A 137 -4.91 -10.06 27.31
N ASP A 138 -4.93 -11.38 27.17
CA ASP A 138 -5.28 -12.07 25.91
C ASP A 138 -6.68 -11.69 25.43
N TRP A 139 -7.66 -11.70 26.33
CA TRP A 139 -9.04 -11.33 26.01
C TRP A 139 -9.21 -9.84 25.72
N VAL A 140 -8.49 -8.96 26.42
CA VAL A 140 -8.47 -7.52 26.15
C VAL A 140 -7.92 -7.26 24.75
N LEU A 141 -6.74 -7.80 24.43
CA LEU A 141 -6.11 -7.63 23.13
C LEU A 141 -7.00 -8.16 22.00
N TYR A 142 -7.53 -9.36 22.14
CA TYR A 142 -8.47 -9.95 21.19
C TYR A 142 -9.71 -9.05 20.98
N SER A 143 -10.35 -8.63 22.07
CA SER A 143 -11.58 -7.82 21.99
C SER A 143 -11.35 -6.46 21.35
N MET A 144 -10.19 -5.84 21.60
CA MET A 144 -9.83 -4.56 20.99
C MET A 144 -9.52 -4.71 19.50
N LEU A 145 -8.82 -5.77 19.09
CA LEU A 145 -8.58 -6.08 17.68
C LEU A 145 -9.89 -6.34 16.93
N GLU A 146 -10.78 -7.13 17.51
CA GLU A 146 -12.09 -7.43 16.94
C GLU A 146 -12.94 -6.16 16.79
N LYS A 147 -13.06 -5.37 17.87
CA LYS A 147 -13.79 -4.09 17.86
C LYS A 147 -13.28 -3.14 16.78
N TYR A 148 -11.95 -2.96 16.66
CA TYR A 148 -11.38 -2.02 15.68
C TYR A 148 -11.44 -2.54 14.24
N ARG A 149 -11.38 -3.86 14.05
CA ARG A 149 -11.62 -4.49 12.74
C ARG A 149 -13.00 -4.13 12.19
N HIS A 150 -14.04 -4.24 13.03
CA HIS A 150 -15.41 -3.94 12.62
C HIS A 150 -15.65 -2.47 12.31
N LEU A 151 -14.95 -1.56 12.99
CA LEU A 151 -15.16 -0.13 12.85
C LEU A 151 -14.54 0.48 11.58
N LYS A 152 -13.85 -0.30 10.73
CA LYS A 152 -13.13 0.14 9.50
C LYS A 152 -12.19 1.35 9.70
N ARG A 153 -11.87 1.71 10.95
CA ARG A 153 -11.05 2.86 11.30
C ARG A 153 -9.63 2.40 11.56
N ARG A 154 -8.76 2.67 10.59
CA ARG A 154 -7.30 2.53 10.61
C ARG A 154 -6.83 1.06 10.74
N ASN A 155 -5.68 0.76 10.12
CA ASN A 155 -4.98 -0.49 10.36
C ASN A 155 -4.33 -0.39 11.73
N LEU A 156 -4.94 -1.02 12.74
CA LEU A 156 -4.35 -1.16 14.06
C LEU A 156 -3.15 -2.10 13.97
N ARG A 157 -1.98 -1.63 14.41
CA ARG A 157 -0.69 -2.30 14.24
C ARG A 157 0.03 -2.55 15.56
N VAL A 158 -0.32 -1.79 16.60
CA VAL A 158 0.22 -1.93 17.94
C VAL A 158 -0.90 -1.67 18.97
N ILE A 159 -0.98 -2.51 19.99
CA ILE A 159 -1.84 -2.26 21.16
C ILE A 159 -0.99 -2.38 22.42
N TRP A 160 -1.07 -1.37 23.28
CA TRP A 160 -0.58 -1.40 24.65
C TRP A 160 -1.76 -1.63 25.58
N ALA A 161 -1.75 -2.73 26.31
CA ALA A 161 -2.77 -3.08 27.28
C ALA A 161 -2.19 -3.02 28.70
N TYR A 162 -2.86 -2.30 29.58
CA TYR A 162 -2.53 -2.19 31.00
C TYR A 162 -3.68 -2.75 31.83
N VAL A 163 -3.35 -3.55 32.83
CA VAL A 163 -4.31 -4.11 33.79
C VAL A 163 -4.09 -3.49 35.16
N LEU A 164 -5.14 -2.96 35.76
CA LEU A 164 -5.14 -2.34 37.09
C LEU A 164 -6.18 -3.05 37.98
N GLU A 165 -5.95 -3.05 39.28
CA GLU A 165 -6.94 -3.57 40.25
C GLU A 165 -8.07 -2.57 40.45
N ASP A 166 -9.29 -3.08 40.46
CA ASP A 166 -10.48 -2.34 40.88
C ASP A 166 -10.53 -2.34 42.42
N SER A 167 -9.67 -1.51 43.02
CA SER A 167 -9.53 -1.37 44.48
C SER A 167 -9.36 0.11 44.85
N THR A 168 -9.87 0.49 46.02
CA THR A 168 -9.64 1.81 46.62
C THR A 168 -8.22 1.97 47.16
N ALA A 169 -7.52 0.86 47.40
CA ALA A 169 -6.10 0.78 47.74
C ALA A 169 -5.41 -0.20 46.79
N PRO A 170 -5.11 0.22 45.54
CA PRO A 170 -4.51 -0.67 44.55
C PRO A 170 -3.09 -1.02 44.96
N LYS A 171 -2.73 -2.31 44.87
CA LYS A 171 -1.41 -2.79 45.28
C LYS A 171 -0.29 -2.37 44.33
N SER A 172 -0.57 -1.72 43.20
CA SER A 172 0.45 -1.24 42.26
C SER A 172 -0.13 -0.18 41.32
N LYS A 173 0.74 0.57 40.62
CA LYS A 173 0.30 1.49 39.56
C LYS A 173 -0.36 0.74 38.39
N TRP A 174 0.00 -0.52 38.17
CA TRP A 174 -0.58 -1.46 37.21
C TRP A 174 -0.11 -2.88 37.57
N ARG A 175 -0.97 -3.90 37.51
CA ARG A 175 -0.61 -5.28 37.90
C ARG A 175 0.10 -6.05 36.82
N ALA A 176 -0.28 -5.81 35.57
CA ALA A 176 0.33 -6.45 34.42
C ALA A 176 0.18 -5.55 33.20
N MET A 177 1.07 -5.70 32.23
CA MET A 177 0.93 -5.08 30.92
C MET A 177 1.21 -6.08 29.81
N ALA A 178 0.67 -5.79 28.62
CA ALA A 178 1.05 -6.49 27.41
C ALA A 178 1.14 -5.51 26.24
N ILE A 179 2.08 -5.79 25.34
CA ILE A 179 2.14 -5.16 24.03
C ILE A 179 1.91 -6.21 22.96
N TRP A 180 0.90 -5.98 22.13
CA TRP A 180 0.72 -6.72 20.88
C TRP A 180 1.28 -5.89 19.73
N VAL A 181 2.08 -6.52 18.87
CA VAL A 181 2.65 -5.91 17.66
C VAL A 181 2.27 -6.77 16.45
N ASP A 182 1.75 -6.13 15.41
CA ASP A 182 1.45 -6.81 14.15
C ASP A 182 2.71 -7.50 13.60
N PRO A 183 2.71 -8.82 13.39
CA PRO A 183 3.84 -9.55 12.83
C PRO A 183 4.33 -8.99 11.49
N LYS A 184 3.42 -8.42 10.70
CA LYS A 184 3.69 -7.83 9.38
C LYS A 184 4.25 -6.40 9.48
N LEU A 185 4.41 -5.85 10.68
CA LEU A 185 4.99 -4.52 10.88
C LEU A 185 6.52 -4.59 10.69
N PRO A 186 7.10 -3.77 9.78
CA PRO A 186 8.55 -3.70 9.59
C PRO A 186 9.27 -3.34 10.88
N GLN A 187 10.46 -3.91 11.09
CA GLN A 187 11.22 -3.74 12.34
C GLN A 187 11.51 -2.27 12.67
N SER A 188 11.78 -1.43 11.67
CA SER A 188 12.01 0.01 11.82
C SER A 188 10.81 0.80 12.37
N LEU A 189 9.60 0.24 12.28
CA LEU A 189 8.36 0.86 12.75
C LEU A 189 7.83 0.25 14.05
N ARG A 190 8.46 -0.84 14.52
CA ARG A 190 8.09 -1.48 15.78
C ARG A 190 8.45 -0.56 16.94
N PRO A 191 7.57 -0.43 17.95
CA PRO A 191 7.94 0.25 19.17
C PRO A 191 9.07 -0.52 19.87
N ALA A 192 9.76 0.13 20.81
CA ALA A 192 10.55 -0.59 21.80
C ALA A 192 9.61 -1.60 22.51
N GLY A 193 10.12 -2.80 22.75
CA GLY A 193 9.44 -3.79 23.60
C GLY A 193 9.28 -3.26 25.04
N ILE A 194 8.65 -4.04 25.90
CA ILE A 194 8.54 -3.70 27.32
C ILE A 194 9.94 -3.80 27.95
N GLY A 195 10.71 -4.81 27.57
CA GLY A 195 12.07 -5.04 28.08
C GLY A 195 12.10 -5.67 29.47
N GLY A 196 13.29 -5.81 30.05
CA GLY A 196 13.48 -6.41 31.37
C GLY A 196 13.08 -7.88 31.43
N ASP A 197 12.27 -8.23 32.43
CA ASP A 197 11.78 -9.60 32.71
C ASP A 197 10.52 -9.96 31.91
N ALA A 198 10.23 -9.22 30.83
CA ALA A 198 9.06 -9.45 30.01
C ALA A 198 9.10 -10.82 29.29
N VAL A 199 7.96 -11.52 29.31
CA VAL A 199 7.78 -12.82 28.67
C VAL A 199 7.21 -12.63 27.28
N LYS A 200 7.87 -13.17 26.25
CA LYS A 200 7.40 -13.08 24.86
C LYS A 200 6.72 -14.37 24.40
N LYS A 201 5.47 -14.28 23.94
CA LYS A 201 4.73 -15.40 23.31
C LYS A 201 4.17 -14.95 21.96
N GLY A 202 4.85 -15.34 20.88
CA GLY A 202 4.47 -14.97 19.52
C GLY A 202 4.48 -13.45 19.29
N PRO A 203 3.36 -12.82 18.88
CA PRO A 203 3.28 -11.38 18.64
C PRO A 203 3.04 -10.54 19.90
N ILE A 204 2.91 -11.18 21.08
CA ILE A 204 2.63 -10.52 22.35
C ILE A 204 3.84 -10.62 23.27
N GLU A 205 4.16 -9.53 23.94
CA GLU A 205 5.12 -9.46 25.03
C GLU A 205 4.36 -9.01 26.28
N TYR A 206 4.55 -9.73 27.39
CA TYR A 206 3.83 -9.55 28.66
C TYR A 206 4.82 -9.17 29.74
N ASP A 207 4.39 -8.34 30.67
CA ASP A 207 5.16 -8.02 31.87
C ASP A 207 4.26 -8.05 33.10
N PHE A 208 4.72 -8.80 34.10
CA PHE A 208 4.05 -9.06 35.38
C PHE A 208 4.91 -8.59 36.57
N THR A 209 6.04 -7.94 36.32
CA THR A 209 7.09 -7.70 37.33
C THR A 209 6.94 -6.40 38.10
N ASN A 210 5.82 -5.67 37.93
CA ASN A 210 5.64 -4.42 38.66
C ASN A 210 5.59 -4.70 40.18
N PRO A 211 6.43 -4.03 41.00
CA PRO A 211 6.44 -4.25 42.42
C PRO A 211 5.06 -3.96 43.02
N VAL A 212 4.58 -4.93 43.79
CA VAL A 212 3.44 -4.77 44.68
C VAL A 212 3.88 -3.75 45.74
N MET A 213 3.24 -2.58 45.75
CA MET A 213 3.36 -1.59 46.81
C MET A 213 2.92 -2.27 48.11
N SER A 214 3.91 -2.50 48.99
CA SER A 214 3.74 -3.03 50.35
C SER A 214 3.03 -2.04 51.25
#